data_AF-A0A9E5NIH8-F1
#
_entry.id   AF-A0A9E5NIH8-F1
#
_cell.length_a   1.000
_cell.length_b   1.000
_cell.length_c   1.000
_cell.angle_alpha   90.00
_cell.angle_beta   90.00
_cell.angle_gamma   90.00
#
_symmetry.space_group_name_H-M   'P 1'
#
loop_
_entity.id
_entity.type
_entity.pdbx_description
1 polymer ?
#
loop_
_entity_poly.entity_id
_entity_poly.type
_entity_poly.pdbx_seq_one_letter_code
_entity_poly.pdbx_strand_id
1 'polypeptide(L)'
;MEDRKFICPCYRHERDIEETGHCICGLFVSDDYRPTTIEEPAVQVEPGPWPRIEVYGAYWCRDTIRTRRYLNHHGVPYALLDVDQDPEAARKVMEWNGGNLSTPTLDIEGRIVTEPSNEELAEILGIGGG
;
A
#
# COMPACT_ATOMS: atom_id res chain seq x y z
N MET A 1 -30.34 12.71 29.07
CA MET A 1 -29.06 12.00 28.91
C MET A 1 -29.13 11.41 27.53
N GLU A 2 -28.44 12.03 26.57
CA GLU A 2 -28.57 11.67 25.16
C GLU A 2 -27.78 10.38 24.93
N ASP A 3 -28.45 9.34 24.44
CA ASP A 3 -27.84 8.05 24.10
C ASP A 3 -26.77 8.29 23.02
N ARG A 4 -25.49 8.13 23.39
CA ARG A 4 -24.36 8.24 22.45
C ARG A 4 -24.53 7.13 21.41
N LYS A 5 -24.88 7.50 20.18
CA LYS A 5 -24.92 6.58 19.05
C LYS A 5 -23.50 6.08 18.82
N PHE A 6 -23.27 4.79 19.09
CA PHE A 6 -22.03 4.14 18.74
C PHE A 6 -22.13 3.62 17.31
N ILE A 7 -21.28 4.12 16.41
CA ILE A 7 -21.24 3.79 14.99
C ILE A 7 -20.17 2.69 14.80
N CYS A 8 -20.30 1.76 13.84
CA CYS A 8 -19.16 0.91 13.42
C CYS A 8 -18.53 1.56 12.18
N PRO A 9 -17.22 1.88 12.18
CA PRO A 9 -16.59 2.66 11.11
C PRO A 9 -16.16 1.80 9.90
N CYS A 10 -16.56 0.52 9.84
CA CYS A 10 -16.18 -0.36 8.74
C CYS A 10 -17.08 -0.12 7.52
N TYR A 11 -16.50 -0.21 6.31
CA TYR A 11 -17.24 -0.10 5.04
C TYR A 11 -18.28 -1.22 4.83
N ARG A 12 -18.27 -2.25 5.68
CA ARG A 12 -19.14 -3.43 5.64
C ARG A 12 -20.41 -3.28 6.47
N HIS A 13 -20.52 -2.22 7.27
CA HIS A 13 -21.54 -2.10 8.31
C HIS A 13 -22.97 -2.30 7.78
N GLU A 14 -23.36 -1.55 6.74
CA GLU A 14 -24.70 -1.61 6.16
C GLU A 14 -24.99 -3.00 5.57
N ARG A 15 -24.02 -3.57 4.84
CA ARG A 15 -24.14 -4.88 4.23
C ARG A 15 -24.32 -6.00 5.26
N ASP A 16 -23.54 -5.99 6.34
CA ASP A 16 -23.60 -7.05 7.35
C ASP A 16 -24.93 -6.99 8.14
N ILE A 17 -25.48 -5.78 8.39
CA ILE A 17 -26.82 -5.62 8.97
C ILE A 17 -27.90 -6.16 8.04
N GLU A 18 -27.82 -5.86 6.74
CA GLU A 18 -28.79 -6.36 5.76
C GLU A 18 -28.76 -7.89 5.67
N GLU A 19 -27.56 -8.49 5.60
CA GLU A 19 -27.39 -9.94 5.43
C GLU A 19 -27.67 -10.73 6.72
N THR A 20 -27.34 -10.19 7.90
CA THR A 20 -27.31 -10.96 9.16
C THR A 20 -28.11 -10.36 10.31
N GLY A 21 -28.70 -9.17 10.13
CA GLY A 21 -29.49 -8.47 11.14
C GLY A 21 -28.67 -7.79 12.23
N HIS A 22 -27.34 -7.91 12.22
CA HIS A 22 -26.43 -7.18 13.10
C HIS A 22 -25.07 -6.95 12.44
N CYS A 23 -24.30 -5.99 12.95
CA CYS A 23 -22.93 -5.83 12.50
C CYS A 23 -22.04 -6.89 13.16
N ILE A 24 -21.15 -7.52 12.40
CA ILE A 24 -20.27 -8.61 12.90
C ILE A 24 -19.00 -8.05 13.55
N CYS A 25 -18.62 -6.81 13.21
CA CYS A 25 -17.36 -6.19 13.63
C CYS A 25 -17.19 -6.08 15.16
N GLY A 26 -18.30 -5.94 15.90
CA GLY A 26 -18.30 -5.70 17.35
C GLY A 26 -17.60 -4.41 17.81
N LEU A 27 -17.14 -3.57 16.88
CA LEU A 27 -16.43 -2.33 17.14
C LEU A 27 -17.43 -1.16 17.18
N PHE A 28 -17.46 -0.47 18.31
CA PHE A 28 -18.38 0.62 18.60
C PHE A 28 -17.56 1.89 18.86
N VAL A 29 -17.69 2.90 18.00
CA VAL A 29 -17.00 4.19 18.13
C VAL A 29 -17.99 5.32 18.35
N SER A 30 -17.58 6.42 18.95
CA SER A 30 -18.45 7.60 19.13
C SER A 30 -18.78 8.27 17.79
N ASP A 31 -19.85 9.08 17.76
CA ASP A 31 -20.21 9.93 16.61
C ASP A 31 -19.05 10.82 16.13
N ASP A 32 -18.24 11.32 17.07
CA ASP A 32 -17.04 12.12 16.78
C ASP A 32 -15.82 11.30 16.32
N TYR A 33 -15.96 9.97 16.14
CA TYR A 33 -14.86 9.15 15.66
C TYR A 33 -14.56 9.48 14.21
N ARG A 34 -13.42 10.13 14.02
CA ARG A 34 -12.76 10.22 12.72
C ARG A 34 -11.74 9.10 12.68
N PRO A 35 -11.89 8.06 11.85
CA PRO A 35 -10.77 7.19 11.59
C PRO A 35 -9.63 8.09 11.13
N THR A 36 -8.51 8.07 11.85
CA THR A 36 -7.28 8.58 11.26
C THR A 36 -7.17 7.85 9.93
N THR A 37 -7.24 8.58 8.82
CA THR A 37 -6.95 8.01 7.51
C THR A 37 -5.70 7.16 7.72
N ILE A 38 -5.81 5.84 7.55
CA ILE A 38 -4.61 5.03 7.40
C ILE A 38 -3.99 5.65 6.16
N GLU A 39 -2.94 6.44 6.34
CA GLU A 39 -2.33 7.21 5.26
C GLU A 39 -1.98 6.20 4.16
N GLU A 40 -2.83 6.12 3.14
CA GLU A 40 -2.44 5.58 1.86
C GLU A 40 -1.22 6.40 1.47
N PRO A 41 -0.04 5.76 1.38
CA PRO A 41 1.20 6.50 1.21
C PRO A 41 1.06 7.38 -0.03
N ALA A 42 1.37 8.66 0.16
CA ALA A 42 1.06 9.71 -0.80
C ALA A 42 1.59 9.35 -2.20
N VAL A 43 0.66 9.19 -3.15
CA VAL A 43 0.94 9.35 -4.57
C VAL A 43 1.47 10.77 -4.75
N GLN A 44 2.68 10.95 -5.29
CA GLN A 44 3.24 12.30 -5.47
C GLN A 44 2.40 13.13 -6.40
N VAL A 45 2.12 14.36 -5.97
CA VAL A 45 1.52 15.42 -6.79
C VAL A 45 2.56 16.49 -7.17
N GLU A 46 3.75 16.51 -6.53
CA GLU A 46 4.78 17.54 -6.72
C GLU A 46 6.17 16.93 -6.96
N PRO A 47 7.04 17.54 -7.80
CA PRO A 47 8.37 17.02 -8.11
C PRO A 47 9.31 17.17 -6.90
N GLY A 48 9.50 16.08 -6.16
CA GLY A 48 10.55 15.96 -5.15
C GLY A 48 11.92 15.60 -5.75
N PRO A 49 12.98 15.45 -4.93
CA PRO A 49 14.29 14.97 -5.39
C PRO A 49 14.30 13.48 -5.75
N TRP A 50 13.14 12.81 -5.67
CA TRP A 50 13.01 11.38 -5.83
C TRP A 50 12.66 11.01 -7.27
N PRO A 51 13.21 9.91 -7.80
CA PRO A 51 12.75 9.34 -9.06
C PRO A 51 11.27 8.93 -8.95
N ARG A 52 10.57 8.82 -10.09
CA ARG A 52 9.28 8.10 -10.15
C ARG A 52 9.53 6.64 -9.79
N ILE A 53 8.84 6.18 -8.75
CA ILE A 53 8.89 4.78 -8.29
C ILE A 53 7.49 4.19 -8.38
N GLU A 54 7.38 3.10 -9.14
CA GLU A 54 6.21 2.24 -9.16
C GLU A 54 6.57 0.90 -8.51
N VAL A 55 5.85 0.54 -7.44
CA VAL A 55 6.01 -0.73 -6.74
C VAL A 55 4.90 -1.66 -7.21
N TYR A 56 5.26 -2.70 -7.95
CA TYR A 56 4.37 -3.78 -8.34
C TYR A 56 4.45 -4.86 -7.26
N GLY A 57 3.37 -5.06 -6.50
CA GLY A 57 3.40 -6.00 -5.39
C GLY A 57 2.01 -6.44 -4.96
N ALA A 58 1.95 -7.28 -3.93
CA ALA A 58 0.71 -7.73 -3.32
C ALA A 58 0.65 -7.31 -1.85
N TYR A 59 -0.52 -6.92 -1.35
CA TYR A 59 -0.66 -6.41 0.03
C TYR A 59 -0.27 -7.42 1.12
N TRP A 60 -0.42 -8.71 0.84
CA TRP A 60 -0.09 -9.79 1.77
C TRP A 60 1.38 -10.24 1.68
N CYS A 61 2.10 -9.84 0.63
CA CYS A 61 3.48 -10.26 0.41
C CYS A 61 4.42 -9.56 1.41
N ARG A 62 5.16 -10.37 2.18
CA ARG A 62 6.08 -9.89 3.23
C ARG A 62 7.15 -8.94 2.69
N ASP A 63 7.71 -9.21 1.53
CA ASP A 63 8.74 -8.35 0.92
C ASP A 63 8.15 -7.07 0.33
N THR A 64 6.92 -7.11 -0.20
CA THR A 64 6.19 -5.90 -0.60
C THR A 64 5.92 -5.01 0.61
N ILE A 65 5.46 -5.58 1.73
CA ILE A 65 5.26 -4.85 2.99
C ILE A 65 6.57 -4.23 3.49
N ARG A 66 7.68 -4.99 3.48
CA ARG A 66 9.00 -4.49 3.88
C ARG A 66 9.43 -3.30 3.03
N THR A 67 9.35 -3.44 1.71
CA THR A 67 9.77 -2.41 0.75
C THR A 67 8.97 -1.13 0.94
N ARG A 68 7.64 -1.24 1.04
CA ARG A 68 6.75 -0.12 1.31
C ARG A 68 7.08 0.58 2.63
N ARG A 69 7.31 -0.19 3.70
CA ARG A 69 7.71 0.38 5.00
C ARG A 69 9.03 1.13 4.91
N TYR A 70 10.01 0.60 4.17
CA TYR A 70 11.29 1.26 3.98
C TYR A 70 11.14 2.59 3.25
N LEU A 71 10.42 2.60 2.12
CA LEU A 71 10.14 3.83 1.36
C LEU A 71 9.38 4.85 2.21
N ASN A 72 8.32 4.43 2.91
CA ASN A 72 7.56 5.29 3.83
C ASN A 72 8.44 5.89 4.93
N HIS A 73 9.32 5.08 5.54
CA HIS A 73 10.19 5.52 6.62
C HIS A 73 11.14 6.65 6.18
N HIS A 74 11.60 6.60 4.94
CA HIS A 74 12.50 7.61 4.37
C HIS A 74 11.76 8.75 3.66
N GLY A 75 10.43 8.80 3.75
CA GLY A 75 9.62 9.80 3.04
C GLY A 75 9.77 9.71 1.52
N VAL A 76 10.14 8.53 1.02
CA VAL A 76 10.27 8.28 -0.41
C VAL A 76 8.89 7.93 -0.94
N PRO A 77 8.39 8.71 -1.88
CA PRO A 77 7.11 8.48 -2.49
C PRO A 77 7.14 7.33 -3.50
N TYR A 78 6.00 6.69 -3.71
CA TYR A 78 5.83 5.68 -4.74
C TYR A 78 4.35 5.47 -5.08
N ALA A 79 4.08 4.94 -6.27
CA ALA A 79 2.79 4.37 -6.62
C ALA A 79 2.82 2.85 -6.34
N LEU A 80 1.83 2.33 -5.62
CA LEU A 80 1.66 0.89 -5.43
C LEU A 80 0.66 0.35 -6.44
N LEU A 81 1.09 -0.60 -7.28
CA LEU A 81 0.23 -1.35 -8.19
C LEU A 81 0.03 -2.76 -7.63
N ASP A 82 -1.21 -3.05 -7.25
CA ASP A 82 -1.57 -4.35 -6.69
C ASP A 82 -1.77 -5.39 -7.79
N VAL A 83 -0.84 -6.34 -7.90
CA VAL A 83 -0.89 -7.39 -8.92
C VAL A 83 -2.08 -8.34 -8.76
N ASP A 84 -2.71 -8.39 -7.58
CA ASP A 84 -3.91 -9.19 -7.35
C ASP A 84 -5.18 -8.52 -7.90
N GLN A 85 -5.17 -7.19 -8.09
CA GLN A 85 -6.33 -6.41 -8.52
C GLN A 85 -6.13 -5.78 -9.90
N ASP A 86 -4.89 -5.65 -10.36
CA ASP A 86 -4.52 -5.10 -11.65
C ASP A 86 -3.84 -6.17 -12.53
N PRO A 87 -4.60 -6.77 -13.48
CA PRO A 87 -4.06 -7.76 -14.41
C PRO A 87 -2.94 -7.22 -15.31
N GLU A 88 -2.92 -5.91 -15.59
CA GLU A 88 -1.87 -5.30 -16.40
C GLU A 88 -0.57 -5.19 -15.60
N ALA A 89 -0.66 -4.82 -14.31
CA ALA A 89 0.45 -4.85 -13.39
C ALA A 89 1.06 -6.25 -13.27
N ALA A 90 0.21 -7.28 -13.09
CA ALA A 90 0.67 -8.67 -13.05
C ALA A 90 1.39 -9.10 -14.35
N ARG A 91 0.84 -8.70 -15.51
CA ARG A 91 1.44 -8.99 -16.82
C ARG A 91 2.83 -8.37 -16.97
N LYS A 92 3.00 -7.10 -16.57
CA LYS A 92 4.31 -6.41 -16.62
C LYS A 92 5.35 -7.11 -15.74
N VAL A 93 4.97 -7.49 -14.52
CA VAL A 93 5.86 -8.25 -13.62
C VAL A 93 6.28 -9.57 -14.23
N MET A 94 5.35 -10.33 -14.82
CA MET A 94 5.69 -11.57 -15.52
C MET A 94 6.60 -11.33 -16.72
N GLU A 95 6.37 -10.27 -17.49
CA GLU A 95 7.22 -9.91 -18.63
C GLU A 95 8.66 -9.63 -18.21
N TRP A 96 8.87 -8.86 -17.14
CA TRP A 96 10.19 -8.53 -16.62
C TRP A 96 10.90 -9.72 -15.95
N ASN A 97 10.15 -10.63 -15.35
CA ASN A 97 10.70 -11.76 -14.57
C ASN A 97 10.60 -13.11 -15.29
N GLY A 98 10.53 -13.12 -16.63
CA GLY A 98 10.59 -14.35 -17.42
C GLY A 98 9.41 -15.30 -17.22
N GLY A 99 8.22 -14.75 -16.98
CA GLY A 99 6.96 -15.46 -16.74
C GLY A 99 6.60 -15.61 -15.26
N ASN A 100 7.45 -15.17 -14.33
CA ASN A 100 7.20 -15.30 -12.90
C ASN A 100 6.53 -14.05 -12.32
N LEU A 101 5.57 -14.24 -11.41
CA LEU A 101 4.95 -13.15 -10.66
C LEU A 101 5.77 -12.82 -9.40
N SER A 102 7.06 -12.50 -9.57
CA SER A 102 7.95 -12.15 -8.46
C SER A 102 7.57 -10.78 -7.89
N THR A 103 7.28 -10.70 -6.59
CA THR A 103 6.92 -9.46 -5.91
C THR A 103 7.75 -9.24 -4.65
N PRO A 104 8.18 -8.00 -4.37
CA PRO A 104 7.91 -6.78 -5.13
C PRO A 104 8.83 -6.64 -6.34
N THR A 105 8.31 -6.17 -7.47
CA THR A 105 9.11 -5.64 -8.58
C THR A 105 8.89 -4.15 -8.67
N LEU A 106 9.97 -3.37 -8.79
CA LEU A 106 9.94 -1.93 -8.81
C LEU A 106 10.36 -1.43 -10.19
N ASP A 107 9.65 -0.44 -10.71
CA ASP A 107 10.13 0.40 -11.80
C ASP A 107 10.58 1.75 -11.22
N ILE A 108 11.88 2.02 -11.31
CA ILE A 108 12.52 3.25 -10.83
C ILE A 108 13.03 4.02 -12.05
N GLU A 109 12.25 4.98 -12.55
CA GLU A 109 12.56 5.74 -13.78
C GLU A 109 12.94 4.86 -14.99
N GLY A 110 12.24 3.75 -15.19
CA GLY A 110 12.50 2.78 -16.26
C GLY A 110 13.51 1.68 -15.87
N ARG A 111 14.18 1.78 -14.71
CA ARG A 111 15.05 0.73 -14.19
C ARG A 111 14.22 -0.27 -13.40
N ILE A 112 14.12 -1.49 -13.93
CA ILE A 112 13.40 -2.58 -13.26
C ILE A 112 14.29 -3.27 -12.23
N VAL A 113 13.76 -3.45 -11.03
CA VAL A 113 14.45 -4.07 -9.88
C VAL A 113 13.50 -5.05 -9.19
N THR A 114 13.90 -6.31 -9.07
CA THR A 114 13.04 -7.37 -8.51
C THR A 114 13.53 -7.81 -7.14
N GLU A 115 12.60 -7.88 -6.19
CA GLU A 115 12.80 -8.27 -4.80
C GLU A 115 13.98 -7.57 -4.08
N PRO A 116 14.16 -6.23 -4.23
CA PRO A 116 15.36 -5.57 -3.74
C PRO A 116 15.45 -5.57 -2.21
N SER A 117 16.66 -5.74 -1.69
CA SER A 117 16.94 -5.56 -0.26
C SER A 117 16.83 -4.08 0.15
N ASN A 118 16.75 -3.79 1.45
CA ASN A 118 16.78 -2.39 1.92
C ASN A 118 18.11 -1.70 1.57
N GLU A 119 19.22 -2.45 1.56
CA GLU A 119 20.54 -1.93 1.21
C GLU A 119 20.63 -1.59 -0.28
N GLU A 120 20.04 -2.42 -1.14
CA GLU A 120 19.97 -2.16 -2.57
C GLU A 120 19.09 -0.93 -2.88
N LEU A 121 17.94 -0.81 -2.20
CA LEU A 121 17.10 0.40 -2.29
C LEU A 121 17.83 1.64 -1.80
N ALA A 122 18.61 1.51 -0.72
CA ALA A 122 19.42 2.59 -0.18
C ALA A 122 20.43 3.11 -1.21
N GLU A 123 21.15 2.19 -1.85
CA GLU A 123 22.15 2.52 -2.88
C GLU A 123 21.50 3.17 -4.10
N ILE A 124 20.41 2.60 -4.61
CA ILE A 124 19.72 3.12 -5.81
C ILE A 124 19.15 4.52 -5.57
N LEU A 125 18.60 4.76 -4.38
CA LEU A 125 17.91 6.00 -4.03
C LEU A 125 18.83 7.03 -3.36
N GLY A 126 20.09 6.68 -3.08
CA GLY A 126 21.04 7.55 -2.38
C GLY A 126 20.69 7.78 -0.90
N ILE A 127 19.93 6.87 -0.29
CA ILE A 127 19.49 6.96 1.11
C ILE A 127 20.61 6.38 1.98
N GLY A 128 21.50 7.23 2.52
CA GLY A 128 22.54 6.78 3.47
C GLY A 128 23.99 7.04 3.06
N GLY A 129 24.24 8.04 2.21
CA GLY A 129 25.58 8.62 2.07
C GLY A 129 25.79 9.76 3.06
N GLY A 130 26.39 9.47 4.21
CA GLY A 130 27.01 10.43 5.13
C GLY A 130 28.51 10.22 5.18
#